data_AF-A0A8E2D9D7-F1
#
_entry.id   AF-A0A8E2D9D7-F1
#
_cell.length_a   1.000
_cell.length_b   1.000
_cell.length_c   1.000
_cell.angle_alpha   90.00
_cell.angle_beta   90.00
_cell.angle_gamma   90.00
#
_symmetry.space_group_name_H-M   'P 1'
#
loop_
_entity.id
_entity.type
_entity.pdbx_description
1 polymer ?
#
loop_
_entity_poly.entity_id
_entity_poly.type
_entity_poly.pdbx_seq_one_letter_code
_entity_poly.pdbx_strand_id
1 'polypeptide(L)'
;MYIPTILRFLYYCGARVGETIEIKNEDVNIEKGFVLLKKTKNRQHRLIPLNEDMKSALITYIGYRNKMPIKGIDNPCAPLFVNHLGKMMSTNAVYLHFRRILEKCGISHSGKGQGPRVHDLRHTFAVHSLHQMVKSGLDIYTAWPILSVLLGHHDIYATEHYVRLTLEIYPNLIEEEGKSIGNIFPDIPNKTNPV
;
A
#
# COMPACT_ATOMS: atom_id res chain seq x y z
N MET A 1 -2.37 13.88 14.24
CA MET A 1 -1.26 13.06 13.72
C MET A 1 -1.64 12.38 12.39
N TYR A 2 -2.09 13.14 11.38
CA TYR A 2 -2.71 12.54 10.19
C TYR A 2 -1.69 11.97 9.17
N ILE A 3 -0.59 12.67 8.90
CA ILE A 3 0.43 12.20 7.92
C ILE A 3 1.03 10.85 8.29
N PRO A 4 1.52 10.62 9.53
CA PRO A 4 2.15 9.33 9.87
C PRO A 4 1.20 8.14 9.72
N THR A 5 -0.10 8.33 9.98
CA THR A 5 -1.11 7.27 9.80
C THR A 5 -1.42 7.04 8.33
N ILE A 6 -1.52 8.10 7.51
CA ILE A 6 -1.70 7.98 6.05
C ILE A 6 -0.53 7.21 5.41
N LEU A 7 0.71 7.56 5.75
CA LEU A 7 1.89 6.88 5.17
C LEU A 7 1.94 5.41 5.55
N ARG A 8 1.62 5.07 6.82
CA ARG A 8 1.48 3.69 7.27
C ARG A 8 0.37 2.95 6.53
N PHE A 9 -0.78 3.59 6.32
CA PHE A 9 -1.88 2.99 5.56
C PHE A 9 -1.48 2.70 4.11
N LEU A 10 -0.81 3.64 3.44
CA LEU A 10 -0.30 3.41 2.08
C LEU A 10 0.68 2.23 2.01
N TYR A 11 1.54 2.10 3.01
CA TYR A 11 2.54 1.04 3.10
C TYR A 11 1.96 -0.31 3.52
N TYR A 12 1.04 -0.37 4.47
CA TYR A 12 0.47 -1.63 4.98
C TYR A 12 -0.70 -2.15 4.15
N CYS A 13 -1.39 -1.28 3.40
CA CYS A 13 -2.62 -1.63 2.70
C CYS A 13 -2.49 -1.50 1.17
N GLY A 14 -1.37 -1.00 0.64
CA GLY A 14 -1.17 -0.86 -0.81
C GLY A 14 -2.19 0.06 -1.50
N ALA A 15 -2.88 0.91 -0.74
CA ALA A 15 -3.89 1.82 -1.28
C ALA A 15 -3.26 2.91 -2.14
N ARG A 16 -4.01 3.43 -3.12
CA ARG A 16 -3.60 4.66 -3.81
C ARG A 16 -3.85 5.84 -2.88
N VAL A 17 -3.03 6.89 -3.01
CA VAL A 17 -3.21 8.12 -2.20
C VAL A 17 -4.60 8.73 -2.37
N GLY A 18 -5.13 8.76 -3.60
CA GLY A 18 -6.48 9.25 -3.87
C GLY A 18 -7.57 8.42 -3.17
N GLU A 19 -7.47 7.10 -3.24
CA GLU A 19 -8.41 6.20 -2.53
C GLU A 19 -8.31 6.40 -1.02
N THR A 20 -7.10 6.62 -0.50
CA THR A 20 -6.84 6.75 0.94
C THR A 20 -7.47 8.01 1.52
N ILE A 21 -7.30 9.15 0.85
CA ILE A 21 -7.86 10.42 1.35
C ILE A 21 -9.40 10.45 1.28
N GLU A 22 -10.01 9.64 0.41
CA GLU A 22 -11.46 9.55 0.22
C GLU A 22 -12.16 8.60 1.19
N ILE A 23 -11.41 7.85 2.01
CA ILE A 23 -11.97 6.94 3.02
C ILE A 23 -12.83 7.73 4.00
N LYS A 24 -14.05 7.24 4.25
CA LYS A 24 -14.97 7.77 5.26
C LYS A 24 -14.91 6.96 6.55
N ASN A 25 -15.45 7.51 7.63
CA ASN A 25 -15.54 6.79 8.90
C ASN A 25 -16.31 5.46 8.77
N GLU A 26 -17.39 5.42 7.99
CA GLU A 26 -18.20 4.21 7.74
C GLU A 26 -17.45 3.10 6.98
N ASP A 27 -16.38 3.44 6.27
CA ASP A 27 -15.62 2.49 5.46
C ASP A 27 -14.65 1.66 6.31
N VAL A 28 -14.42 2.05 7.57
CA VAL A 28 -13.47 1.41 8.47
C VAL A 28 -14.20 0.54 9.48
N ASN A 29 -13.92 -0.75 9.46
CA ASN A 29 -14.39 -1.68 10.49
C ASN A 29 -13.19 -2.20 11.29
N ILE A 30 -12.91 -1.54 12.43
CA ILE A 30 -11.79 -1.91 13.30
C ILE A 30 -12.00 -3.28 13.94
N GLU A 31 -13.23 -3.59 14.36
CA GLU A 31 -13.58 -4.85 15.03
C GLU A 31 -13.38 -6.06 14.10
N LYS A 32 -13.86 -5.96 12.87
CA LYS A 32 -13.67 -6.98 11.82
C LYS A 32 -12.32 -6.87 11.11
N GLY A 33 -11.52 -5.85 11.43
CA GLY A 33 -10.17 -5.67 10.93
C GLY A 33 -10.07 -5.41 9.42
N PHE A 34 -10.93 -4.56 8.84
CA PHE A 34 -10.82 -4.21 7.42
C PHE A 34 -11.20 -2.74 7.13
N VAL A 35 -10.77 -2.28 5.95
CA VAL A 35 -11.24 -1.04 5.33
C VAL A 35 -11.82 -1.33 3.95
N LEU A 36 -13.00 -0.80 3.67
CA LEU A 36 -13.64 -0.87 2.37
C LEU A 36 -13.21 0.32 1.50
N LEU A 37 -12.34 0.08 0.52
CA LEU A 37 -12.03 1.13 -0.46
C LEU A 37 -13.10 1.16 -1.55
N LYS A 38 -13.87 2.24 -1.57
CA LYS A 38 -14.86 2.53 -2.61
C LYS A 38 -14.18 3.29 -3.76
N LYS A 39 -14.37 2.85 -5.01
CA LYS A 39 -14.01 3.62 -6.22
C LYS A 39 -15.26 4.12 -6.92
N THR A 40 -15.33 5.42 -7.19
CA THR A 40 -16.44 6.09 -7.89
C THR A 40 -16.45 5.84 -9.41
N LYS A 41 -15.31 5.53 -10.04
CA LYS A 41 -15.23 5.48 -11.53
C LYS A 41 -15.43 4.09 -12.16
N ASN A 42 -15.07 2.99 -11.47
CA ASN A 42 -15.12 1.63 -12.02
C ASN A 42 -15.95 0.64 -11.18
N ARG A 43 -16.69 1.11 -10.16
CA ARG A 43 -17.61 0.32 -9.30
C ARG A 43 -17.04 -0.93 -8.60
N GLN A 44 -15.74 -1.17 -8.63
CA GLN A 44 -15.13 -2.26 -7.87
C GLN A 44 -14.68 -1.74 -6.52
N HIS A 45 -15.46 -2.10 -5.49
CA HIS A 45 -15.03 -1.95 -4.11
C HIS A 45 -14.06 -3.08 -3.78
N ARG A 46 -13.08 -2.81 -2.91
CA ARG A 46 -12.25 -3.87 -2.36
C ARG A 46 -12.10 -3.73 -0.86
N LEU A 47 -12.12 -4.87 -0.19
CA LEU A 47 -11.83 -4.99 1.22
C LEU A 47 -10.31 -5.13 1.38
N ILE A 48 -9.72 -4.28 2.22
CA ILE A 48 -8.33 -4.40 2.62
C ILE A 48 -8.28 -4.84 4.08
N PRO A 49 -7.70 -6.01 4.38
CA PRO A 49 -7.49 -6.42 5.76
C PRO A 49 -6.48 -5.49 6.45
N LEU A 50 -6.69 -5.29 7.75
CA LEU A 50 -5.82 -4.52 8.62
C LEU A 50 -5.03 -5.47 9.52
N ASN A 51 -3.71 -5.37 9.50
CA ASN A 51 -2.88 -6.01 10.52
C ASN A 51 -3.01 -5.28 11.87
N GLU A 52 -2.51 -5.89 12.94
CA GLU A 52 -2.59 -5.32 14.30
C GLU A 52 -1.94 -3.94 14.41
N ASP A 53 -0.80 -3.74 13.76
CA ASP A 53 -0.09 -2.45 13.76
C ASP A 53 -0.90 -1.34 13.12
N MET A 54 -1.55 -1.62 11.98
CA MET A 54 -2.39 -0.64 11.30
C MET A 54 -3.68 -0.38 12.09
N LYS A 55 -4.28 -1.40 12.72
CA LYS A 55 -5.42 -1.21 13.63
C LYS A 55 -5.05 -0.29 14.80
N SER A 56 -3.94 -0.56 15.47
CA SER A 56 -3.44 0.27 16.58
C SER A 56 -3.19 1.72 16.14
N ALA A 57 -2.58 1.92 14.97
CA ALA A 57 -2.34 3.24 14.41
C ALA A 57 -3.64 3.99 14.07
N LEU A 58 -4.67 3.30 13.55
CA LEU A 58 -5.98 3.88 13.27
C LEU A 58 -6.72 4.24 14.55
N ILE A 59 -6.76 3.34 15.55
CA ILE A 59 -7.40 3.58 16.84
C ILE A 59 -6.79 4.82 17.50
N THR A 60 -5.46 4.88 17.55
CA THR A 60 -4.72 6.02 18.11
C THR A 60 -5.06 7.31 17.37
N TYR A 61 -5.02 7.27 16.03
CA TYR A 61 -5.36 8.43 15.20
C TYR A 61 -6.79 8.92 15.41
N ILE A 62 -7.78 8.02 15.37
CA ILE A 62 -9.20 8.33 15.58
C ILE A 62 -9.42 8.89 16.99
N GLY A 63 -8.79 8.31 18.02
CA GLY A 63 -8.88 8.78 19.39
C GLY A 63 -8.38 10.21 19.58
N TYR A 64 -7.27 10.60 18.93
CA TYR A 64 -6.81 11.99 18.96
C TYR A 64 -7.65 12.92 18.08
N ARG A 65 -8.05 12.46 16.89
CA ARG A 65 -8.86 13.23 15.94
C ARG A 65 -10.22 13.59 16.54
N ASN A 66 -10.90 12.64 17.19
CA ASN A 66 -12.23 12.87 17.77
C ASN A 66 -12.23 13.82 18.96
N LYS A 67 -11.06 14.15 19.53
CA LYS A 67 -10.90 15.19 20.56
C LYS A 67 -10.83 16.60 19.98
N MET A 68 -10.73 16.75 18.66
CA MET A 68 -10.73 18.06 18.03
C MET A 68 -12.11 18.72 18.17
N PRO A 69 -12.19 20.05 18.42
CA PRO A 69 -13.47 20.76 18.58
C PRO A 69 -14.14 21.03 17.22
N ILE A 70 -14.42 19.95 16.47
CA ILE A 70 -14.98 19.99 15.12
C ILE A 70 -16.27 19.19 15.09
N LYS A 71 -17.38 19.87 14.85
CA LYS A 71 -18.71 19.25 14.82
C LYS A 71 -18.82 18.22 13.70
N GLY A 72 -19.27 17.02 14.04
CA GLY A 72 -19.56 15.94 13.08
C GLY A 72 -18.32 15.27 12.47
N ILE A 73 -17.15 15.40 13.10
CA ILE A 73 -15.91 14.75 12.66
C ILE A 73 -15.96 13.21 12.73
N ASP A 74 -16.83 12.69 13.58
CA ASP A 74 -17.13 11.28 13.83
C ASP A 74 -18.35 10.77 13.05
N ASN A 75 -19.04 11.64 12.30
CA ASN A 75 -20.17 11.23 11.46
C ASN A 75 -19.75 10.13 10.47
N PRO A 76 -20.61 9.13 10.18
CA PRO A 76 -20.28 8.03 9.26
C PRO A 76 -19.78 8.50 7.89
N CYS A 77 -20.43 9.51 7.32
CA CYS A 77 -20.09 10.07 6.00
C CYS A 77 -18.89 11.02 5.99
N ALA A 78 -18.35 11.41 7.16
CA ALA A 78 -17.23 12.33 7.25
C ALA A 78 -15.92 11.65 6.81
N PRO A 79 -14.97 12.40 6.21
CA PRO A 79 -13.66 11.85 5.86
C PRO A 79 -12.94 11.31 7.09
N LEU A 80 -12.34 10.12 6.98
CA LEU A 80 -11.54 9.53 8.04
C LEU A 80 -10.29 10.38 8.30
N PHE A 81 -9.55 10.69 7.21
CA PHE A 81 -8.31 11.45 7.26
C PHE A 81 -8.55 12.94 7.04
N VAL A 82 -8.33 13.72 8.11
CA VAL A 82 -8.60 15.17 8.12
C VAL A 82 -7.39 15.97 8.59
N ASN A 83 -7.29 17.19 8.10
CA ASN A 83 -6.33 18.18 8.57
C ASN A 83 -6.80 18.83 9.90
N HIS A 84 -6.04 19.81 10.40
CA HIS A 84 -6.36 20.54 11.64
C HIS A 84 -7.69 21.33 11.58
N LEU A 85 -8.24 21.55 10.38
CA LEU A 85 -9.54 22.21 10.16
C LEU A 85 -10.67 21.19 9.96
N GLY A 86 -10.42 19.88 10.12
CA GLY A 86 -11.43 18.84 9.91
C GLY A 86 -11.76 18.57 8.44
N LYS A 87 -10.97 19.11 7.51
CA LYS A 87 -11.18 18.93 6.07
C LYS A 87 -10.32 17.79 5.53
N MET A 88 -10.86 17.12 4.52
CA MET A 88 -10.13 16.12 3.74
C MET A 88 -8.84 16.71 3.17
N MET A 89 -7.78 15.91 3.18
CA MET A 89 -6.52 16.30 2.55
C MET A 89 -6.58 16.20 1.03
N SER A 90 -5.87 17.07 0.33
CA SER A 90 -5.58 16.85 -1.10
C SER A 90 -4.41 15.90 -1.27
N THR A 91 -4.37 15.19 -2.41
CA THR A 91 -3.23 14.34 -2.79
C THR A 91 -1.92 15.15 -2.84
N ASN A 92 -1.98 16.40 -3.31
CA ASN A 92 -0.84 17.31 -3.33
C ASN A 92 -0.35 17.63 -1.91
N ALA A 93 -1.25 17.84 -0.94
CA ALA A 93 -0.84 18.09 0.44
C ALA A 93 -0.10 16.88 1.03
N VAL A 94 -0.57 15.65 0.76
CA VAL A 94 0.14 14.43 1.17
C VAL A 94 1.54 14.36 0.54
N TYR A 95 1.64 14.65 -0.77
CA TYR A 95 2.92 14.69 -1.47
C TYR A 95 3.89 15.72 -0.88
N LEU A 96 3.44 16.95 -0.62
CA LEU A 96 4.28 18.00 -0.02
C LEU A 96 4.75 17.62 1.38
N HIS A 97 3.89 17.00 2.20
CA HIS A 97 4.29 16.49 3.50
C HIS A 97 5.32 15.37 3.40
N PHE A 98 5.15 14.44 2.45
CA PHE A 98 6.12 13.38 2.20
C PHE A 98 7.48 13.95 1.78
N ARG A 99 7.51 14.94 0.89
CA ARG A 99 8.74 15.63 0.48
C ARG A 99 9.48 16.28 1.65
N ARG A 100 8.75 16.96 2.54
CA ARG A 100 9.32 17.54 3.77
C ARG A 100 9.87 16.49 4.72
N ILE A 101 9.26 15.30 4.77
CA ILE A 101 9.77 14.20 5.59
C ILE A 101 11.08 13.67 4.99
N LEU A 102 11.14 13.44 3.67
CA LEU A 102 12.36 13.01 2.99
C LEU A 102 13.52 13.99 3.22
N GLU A 103 13.24 15.29 3.07
CA GLU A 103 14.22 16.36 3.31
C GLU A 103 14.75 16.32 4.75
N LYS A 104 13.87 16.21 5.75
CA LYS A 104 14.26 16.08 7.16
C LYS A 104 15.09 14.82 7.46
N CYS A 105 14.88 13.77 6.68
CA CYS A 105 15.64 12.52 6.78
C CYS A 105 16.94 12.54 5.95
N GLY A 106 17.25 13.64 5.25
CA GLY A 106 18.42 13.71 4.36
C GLY A 106 18.29 12.85 3.10
N ILE A 107 17.07 12.44 2.73
CA ILE A 107 16.82 11.61 1.55
C ILE A 107 16.61 12.53 0.35
N SER A 108 17.53 12.43 -0.62
CA SER A 108 17.47 13.23 -1.84
C SER A 108 16.22 12.92 -2.66
N HIS A 109 15.57 13.97 -3.14
CA HIS A 109 14.56 13.87 -4.19
C HIS A 109 14.58 15.14 -5.02
N SER A 110 14.96 14.96 -6.28
CA SER A 110 15.35 16.02 -7.23
C SER A 110 14.42 16.10 -8.44
N GLY A 111 13.37 15.27 -8.51
CA GLY A 111 12.37 15.33 -9.58
C GLY A 111 11.92 13.96 -10.08
N LYS A 112 11.33 13.93 -11.27
CA LYS A 112 10.80 12.70 -11.88
C LYS A 112 11.93 11.68 -12.08
N GLY A 113 11.82 10.53 -11.42
CA GLY A 113 12.81 9.45 -11.48
C GLY A 113 14.03 9.66 -10.57
N GLN A 114 14.10 10.77 -9.83
CA GLN A 114 15.21 11.08 -8.93
C GLN A 114 14.66 11.23 -7.50
N GLY A 115 14.44 10.09 -6.84
CA GLY A 115 14.05 10.00 -5.43
C GLY A 115 12.67 9.36 -5.18
N PRO A 116 12.36 9.05 -3.91
CA PRO A 116 11.15 8.30 -3.56
C PRO A 116 9.87 9.09 -3.79
N ARG A 117 8.85 8.43 -4.34
CA ARG A 117 7.49 8.98 -4.55
C ARG A 117 6.53 8.37 -3.53
N VAL A 118 5.43 9.07 -3.26
CA VAL A 118 4.34 8.53 -2.43
C VAL A 118 3.81 7.20 -3.00
N HIS A 119 3.79 7.06 -4.32
CA HIS A 119 3.37 5.82 -4.98
C HIS A 119 4.34 4.65 -4.72
N ASP A 120 5.60 4.93 -4.41
CA ASP A 120 6.59 3.88 -4.15
C ASP A 120 6.31 3.14 -2.85
N LEU A 121 5.55 3.73 -1.91
CA LEU A 121 5.03 3.00 -0.74
C LEU A 121 4.11 1.84 -1.14
N ARG A 122 3.31 2.02 -2.21
CA ARG A 122 2.46 0.95 -2.75
C ARG A 122 3.30 -0.09 -3.49
N HIS A 123 4.35 0.32 -4.20
CA HIS A 123 5.29 -0.65 -4.79
C HIS A 123 5.97 -1.48 -3.69
N THR A 124 6.39 -0.82 -2.61
CA THR A 124 7.00 -1.48 -1.45
C THR A 124 6.04 -2.45 -0.78
N PHE A 125 4.77 -2.06 -0.57
CA PHE A 125 3.72 -2.96 -0.10
C PHE A 125 3.63 -4.22 -0.96
N ALA A 126 3.59 -4.07 -2.28
CA ALA A 126 3.38 -5.17 -3.21
C ALA A 126 4.53 -6.18 -3.13
N VAL A 127 5.77 -5.68 -3.16
CA VAL A 127 6.97 -6.52 -3.08
C VAL A 127 7.09 -7.21 -1.71
N HIS A 128 6.89 -6.45 -0.61
CA HIS A 128 6.99 -7.02 0.74
C HIS A 128 5.89 -8.06 1.00
N SER A 129 4.66 -7.79 0.56
CA SER A 129 3.54 -8.74 0.74
C SER A 129 3.77 -10.01 -0.07
N LEU A 130 4.24 -9.90 -1.33
CA LEU A 130 4.52 -11.08 -2.15
C LEU A 130 5.62 -11.94 -1.52
N HIS A 131 6.76 -11.32 -1.17
CA HIS A 131 7.85 -12.02 -0.50
C HIS A 131 7.39 -12.67 0.81
N GLN A 132 6.60 -11.98 1.62
CA GLN A 132 6.09 -12.53 2.88
C GLN A 132 5.15 -13.72 2.66
N MET A 133 4.26 -13.67 1.66
CA MET A 133 3.37 -14.78 1.33
C MET A 133 4.18 -16.01 0.90
N VAL A 134 5.14 -15.83 -0.01
CA VAL A 134 5.99 -16.94 -0.49
C VAL A 134 6.82 -17.52 0.65
N LYS A 135 7.46 -16.67 1.46
CA LYS A 135 8.21 -17.11 2.65
C LYS A 135 7.34 -17.85 3.68
N SER A 136 6.03 -17.58 3.71
CA SER A 136 5.08 -18.28 4.58
C SER A 136 4.60 -19.61 3.98
N GLY A 137 5.19 -20.05 2.86
CA GLY A 137 4.90 -21.30 2.16
C GLY A 137 3.76 -21.20 1.14
N LEU A 138 3.33 -19.98 0.79
CA LEU A 138 2.28 -19.79 -0.22
C LEU A 138 2.90 -19.77 -1.61
N ASP A 139 2.53 -20.74 -2.46
CA ASP A 139 3.01 -20.80 -3.84
C ASP A 139 2.73 -19.49 -4.59
N ILE A 140 3.69 -19.07 -5.42
CA ILE A 140 3.66 -17.79 -6.12
C ILE A 140 2.43 -17.63 -7.04
N TYR A 141 1.90 -18.70 -7.63
CA TYR A 141 0.68 -18.67 -8.45
C TYR A 141 -0.58 -18.42 -7.61
N THR A 142 -0.53 -18.69 -6.30
CA THR A 142 -1.61 -18.38 -5.36
C THR A 142 -1.45 -16.98 -4.77
N ALA A 143 -0.22 -16.62 -4.38
CA ALA A 143 0.10 -15.32 -3.80
C ALA A 143 -0.19 -14.16 -4.79
N TRP A 144 0.06 -14.40 -6.07
CA TRP A 144 -0.06 -13.38 -7.11
C TRP A 144 -1.50 -12.88 -7.36
N PRO A 145 -2.52 -13.74 -7.56
CA PRO A 145 -3.92 -13.32 -7.64
C PRO A 145 -4.39 -12.58 -6.37
N ILE A 146 -3.99 -13.04 -5.18
CA ILE A 146 -4.34 -12.39 -3.91
C ILE A 146 -3.82 -10.95 -3.90
N LEU A 147 -2.54 -10.75 -4.26
CA LEU A 147 -1.95 -9.43 -4.34
C LEU A 147 -2.64 -8.53 -5.37
N SER A 148 -3.01 -9.10 -6.53
CA SER A 148 -3.72 -8.38 -7.59
C SER A 148 -5.05 -7.81 -7.10
N VAL A 149 -5.82 -8.61 -6.36
CA VAL A 149 -7.10 -8.20 -5.75
C VAL A 149 -6.89 -7.10 -4.70
N LEU A 150 -5.90 -7.24 -3.81
CA LEU A 150 -5.58 -6.24 -2.79
C LEU A 150 -5.18 -4.89 -3.41
N LEU A 151 -4.42 -4.93 -4.50
CA LEU A 151 -4.01 -3.74 -5.25
C LEU A 151 -5.14 -3.16 -6.11
N GLY A 152 -6.19 -3.94 -6.41
CA GLY A 152 -7.24 -3.56 -7.35
C GLY A 152 -6.68 -3.36 -8.75
N HIS A 153 -5.87 -4.33 -9.21
CA HIS A 153 -5.39 -4.44 -10.57
C HIS A 153 -6.42 -5.20 -11.41
N HIS A 154 -6.86 -4.60 -12.51
CA HIS A 154 -7.76 -5.25 -13.47
C HIS A 154 -6.99 -6.06 -14.51
N ASP A 155 -5.70 -5.76 -14.66
CA ASP A 155 -4.81 -6.37 -15.63
C ASP A 155 -3.72 -7.13 -14.89
N ILE A 156 -3.53 -8.38 -15.29
CA ILE A 156 -2.54 -9.29 -14.71
C ILE A 156 -1.11 -8.79 -14.97
N TYR A 157 -0.87 -8.10 -16.10
CA TYR A 157 0.44 -7.50 -16.44
C TYR A 157 0.89 -6.45 -15.41
N ALA A 158 -0.04 -5.71 -14.80
CA ALA A 158 0.30 -4.73 -13.76
C ALA A 158 0.80 -5.41 -12.48
N THR A 159 0.34 -6.63 -12.21
CA THR A 159 0.79 -7.41 -11.05
C THR A 159 2.02 -8.25 -11.41
N GLU A 160 2.18 -8.67 -12.66
CA GLU A 160 3.39 -9.32 -13.20
C GLU A 160 4.65 -8.49 -12.93
N HIS A 161 4.56 -7.17 -13.17
CA HIS A 161 5.64 -6.23 -12.89
C HIS A 161 6.14 -6.34 -11.43
N TYR A 162 5.24 -6.56 -10.48
CA TYR A 162 5.63 -6.75 -9.07
C TYR A 162 6.27 -8.11 -8.80
N VAL A 163 5.85 -9.15 -9.51
CA VAL A 163 6.52 -10.46 -9.42
C VAL A 163 7.97 -10.32 -9.85
N ARG A 164 8.22 -9.75 -11.04
CA ARG A 164 9.57 -9.50 -11.53
C ARG A 164 10.39 -8.64 -10.56
N LEU A 165 9.84 -7.52 -10.11
CA LEU A 165 10.53 -6.63 -9.14
C LEU A 165 10.84 -7.34 -7.82
N THR A 166 9.96 -8.22 -7.35
CA THR A 166 10.19 -8.99 -6.10
C THR A 166 11.33 -9.98 -6.28
N LEU A 167 11.40 -10.67 -7.42
CA LEU A 167 12.49 -11.60 -7.73
C LEU A 167 13.83 -10.89 -7.91
N GLU A 168 13.84 -9.67 -8.46
CA GLU A 168 15.05 -8.83 -8.54
C GLU A 168 15.56 -8.41 -7.15
N ILE A 169 14.65 -8.08 -6.23
CA ILE A 169 15.01 -7.62 -4.87
C ILE A 169 15.37 -8.80 -3.95
N TYR A 170 14.71 -9.95 -4.12
CA TYR A 170 14.88 -11.16 -3.31
C TYR A 170 15.27 -12.35 -4.19
N PRO A 171 16.50 -12.40 -4.72
CA PRO A 171 16.94 -13.44 -5.64
C PRO A 171 16.86 -14.85 -5.05
N ASN A 172 17.02 -14.99 -3.73
CA ASN A 172 16.94 -16.30 -3.04
C ASN A 172 15.54 -16.95 -3.14
N LEU A 173 14.48 -16.18 -3.43
CA LEU A 173 13.15 -16.74 -3.73
C LEU A 173 13.19 -17.65 -4.97
N ILE A 174 14.08 -17.36 -5.93
CA ILE A 174 14.26 -18.16 -7.14
C ILE A 174 14.91 -19.50 -6.78
N GLU A 175 15.79 -19.54 -5.79
CA GLU A 175 16.44 -20.78 -5.36
C GLU A 175 15.48 -21.71 -4.61
N GLU A 176 14.59 -21.14 -3.79
CA GLU A 176 13.60 -21.90 -2.99
C GLU A 176 12.41 -22.40 -3.85
N GLU A 177 11.97 -21.64 -4.85
CA GLU A 177 10.81 -21.98 -5.71
C GLU A 177 11.16 -22.24 -7.19
N GLY A 178 12.44 -22.44 -7.52
CA GLY A 178 12.97 -22.42 -8.90
C GLY A 178 12.31 -23.38 -9.91
N LYS A 179 11.58 -24.41 -9.46
CA LYS A 179 10.78 -25.28 -10.33
C LYS A 179 9.43 -24.67 -10.73
N SER A 180 8.83 -23.83 -9.88
CA SER A 180 7.56 -23.14 -10.15
C SER A 180 7.78 -21.89 -10.99
N ILE A 181 8.86 -21.13 -10.71
CA ILE A 181 9.11 -19.80 -11.30
C ILE A 181 9.62 -19.85 -12.76
N GLY A 182 10.39 -20.88 -13.14
CA GLY A 182 10.93 -21.02 -14.50
C GLY A 182 9.87 -21.12 -15.61
N ASN A 183 8.64 -21.50 -15.26
CA ASN A 183 7.50 -21.54 -16.17
C ASN A 183 6.68 -20.24 -16.22
N ILE A 184 7.02 -19.25 -15.37
CA ILE A 184 6.30 -17.96 -15.27
C ILE A 184 6.88 -16.95 -16.27
N PHE A 185 8.20 -16.97 -16.49
CA PHE A 185 8.89 -16.00 -17.35
C PHE A 185 9.97 -16.69 -18.22
N PRO A 186 9.77 -16.86 -19.54
CA PRO A 186 10.74 -17.54 -20.40
C PRO A 186 12.07 -16.76 -20.61
N ASP A 187 12.12 -15.46 -20.26
CA ASP A 187 13.28 -14.58 -20.53
C ASP A 187 14.13 -14.24 -19.28
N ILE A 188 14.23 -15.12 -18.29
CA ILE A 188 15.25 -14.95 -17.25
C ILE A 188 16.57 -15.52 -17.80
N PRO A 189 17.58 -14.69 -18.18
CA PRO A 189 18.88 -15.23 -18.55
C PRO A 189 19.47 -15.95 -17.34
N ASN A 190 19.53 -17.29 -17.42
CA ASN A 190 20.24 -18.15 -16.49
C ASN A 190 21.71 -17.72 -16.44
N LYS A 191 22.08 -16.88 -15.48
CA LYS A 191 23.49 -16.61 -15.15
C LYS A 191 24.05 -17.75 -14.32
N THR A 192 24.05 -18.95 -14.89
CA THR A 192 24.85 -20.08 -14.42
C THR A 192 25.30 -20.89 -15.62
N ASN A 193 26.34 -20.42 -16.28
CA ASN A 193 27.32 -21.26 -16.96
C ASN A 193 28.64 -20.49 -16.96
N PRO A 194 29.62 -20.85 -16.11
CA PRO A 194 30.98 -20.43 -16.33
C PRO A 194 31.52 -21.12 -17.58
N VAL A 195 32.26 -20.35 -18.38
CA VAL A 195 33.04 -20.81 -19.54
C VAL A 195 34.11 -21.81 -19.09
#